data_AF-A0A4S1ZLG4-F1
#
_entry.id   AF-A0A4S1ZLG4-F1
#
_cell.length_a   1.000
_cell.length_b   1.000
_cell.length_c   1.000
_cell.angle_alpha   90.00
_cell.angle_beta   90.00
_cell.angle_gamma   90.00
#
_symmetry.space_group_name_H-M   'P 1'
#
loop_
_entity.id
_entity.type
_entity.pdbx_description
1 polymer ?
#
loop_
_entity_poly.entity_id
_entity_poly.type
_entity_poly.pdbx_seq_one_letter_code
_entity_poly.pdbx_strand_id
1 'polypeptide(L)'
;MCLPSQAQKPNVAGPMKDVNNVVDNTLDSLNKAMTARPVAGSSRKGNNPVLFLVGNSTMRNGTLGNGNNGQWGWGYLVNEYFDENKMTVENHALGGMSSRTFYNRLWQDVLKGIKKGDWVIIELGHNDNGPYDKGRARASIPGIGKETLDVTIQETGVKETVYTYGEYMRKFIADVKAKGAHPILMSLTPRLAYDDADSTIVTRVNKTFGLWAKQVAKKAKVPFIDLNDITAKKFEKFGKEKTKYMFYGDRIHTSMFGARVNAESAIEGIRAYKGLPLAKYLKPVEKDNVTGATRQKGKPMLFTIGDSTVKNEDNSDDSMWGWGSVIQDLFDLDRITVENHAKAGRSARTFLDEGRWDKVYNALQPGDYVIMQFGHNDAGEINTGKARAELPGAGAESKVFKMEKTGKFQVIYTFGWYLRKFVMDCREKGAIPVVLSHTPRNKFDNGLIERNTNSFGKWTREVAEQTGTIFIDLNKISGDKFEKMAWEKGLKEVNSYFKRDHTHTSKKGARLNAQSIAEGLKKTDCPLKDYLK
;
A
#
# COMPACT_ATOMS: atom_id res chain seq x y z
N MET A 1 63.57 -23.07 -26.78
CA MET A 1 62.76 -21.97 -26.19
C MET A 1 61.29 -22.38 -26.28
N CYS A 2 60.68 -22.75 -25.14
CA CYS A 2 59.23 -22.91 -25.08
C CYS A 2 58.59 -21.52 -25.07
N LEU A 3 57.72 -21.25 -26.05
CA LEU A 3 56.82 -20.10 -26.02
C LEU A 3 55.88 -20.22 -24.82
N PRO A 4 55.69 -19.17 -24.00
CA PRO A 4 54.69 -19.21 -22.95
C PRO A 4 53.31 -19.18 -23.59
N SER A 5 52.48 -20.17 -23.25
CA SER A 5 51.06 -20.19 -23.60
C SER A 5 50.40 -18.92 -23.05
N GLN A 6 49.90 -18.06 -23.94
CA GLN A 6 48.97 -17.02 -23.55
C GLN A 6 47.73 -17.72 -22.99
N ALA A 7 47.58 -17.70 -21.66
CA ALA A 7 46.33 -18.08 -21.03
C ALA A 7 45.24 -17.18 -21.63
N GLN A 8 44.32 -17.77 -22.40
CA GLN A 8 43.09 -17.13 -22.83
C GLN A 8 42.43 -16.57 -21.57
N LYS A 9 42.37 -15.23 -21.45
CA LYS A 9 41.55 -14.60 -20.42
C LYS A 9 40.14 -15.17 -20.59
N PRO A 10 39.53 -15.74 -19.54
CA PRO A 10 38.16 -16.24 -19.65
C PRO A 10 37.29 -15.13 -20.23
N ASN A 11 36.43 -15.48 -21.19
CA ASN A 11 35.54 -14.54 -21.86
C ASN A 11 34.50 -14.04 -20.84
N VAL A 12 34.85 -13.03 -20.05
CA VAL A 12 33.98 -12.45 -19.03
C VAL A 12 32.83 -11.75 -19.75
N ALA A 13 31.61 -12.19 -19.49
CA ALA A 13 30.42 -11.59 -20.08
C ALA A 13 30.38 -10.07 -19.82
N GLY A 14 29.99 -9.31 -20.84
CA GLY A 14 29.71 -7.88 -20.67
C GLY A 14 28.60 -7.65 -19.63
N PRO A 15 28.58 -6.48 -18.96
CA PRO A 15 27.57 -6.23 -17.96
C PRO A 15 26.18 -6.15 -18.58
N MET A 16 25.17 -6.53 -17.80
CA MET A 16 23.77 -6.26 -18.15
C MET A 16 23.55 -4.75 -18.30
N LYS A 17 22.90 -4.34 -19.40
CA LYS A 17 22.55 -2.93 -19.62
C LYS A 17 21.58 -2.44 -18.54
N ASP A 18 21.85 -1.27 -17.97
CA ASP A 18 20.87 -0.57 -17.14
C ASP A 18 19.82 0.07 -18.07
N VAL A 19 18.68 -0.60 -18.21
CA VAL A 19 17.55 -0.12 -19.03
C VAL A 19 16.58 0.76 -18.24
N ASN A 20 16.76 0.87 -16.92
CA ASN A 20 15.84 1.59 -16.06
C ASN A 20 16.32 3.02 -15.77
N ASN A 21 17.60 3.33 -16.05
CA ASN A 21 18.23 4.63 -15.81
C ASN A 21 17.90 5.21 -14.44
N VAL A 22 17.87 4.34 -13.41
CA VAL A 22 17.43 4.74 -12.07
C VAL A 22 18.45 5.72 -11.49
N VAL A 23 18.07 6.99 -11.47
CA VAL A 23 18.82 8.03 -10.77
C VAL A 23 18.52 7.88 -9.28
N ASP A 24 19.51 7.34 -8.58
CA ASP A 24 19.45 7.23 -7.13
C ASP A 24 20.14 8.48 -6.57
N ASN A 25 19.35 9.44 -6.13
CA ASN A 25 19.81 10.76 -5.64
C ASN A 25 20.50 10.67 -4.27
N THR A 26 21.15 9.55 -3.96
CA THR A 26 21.57 9.17 -2.60
C THR A 26 23.08 9.19 -2.39
N LEU A 27 23.91 9.62 -3.34
CA LEU A 27 25.37 9.67 -3.17
C LEU A 27 25.78 10.56 -1.97
N ASP A 28 25.17 11.73 -1.78
CA ASP A 28 25.35 12.57 -0.56
C ASP A 28 24.63 12.00 0.68
N SER A 29 23.80 10.98 0.49
CA SER A 29 22.97 10.39 1.52
C SER A 29 23.55 9.11 2.11
N LEU A 30 24.60 8.49 1.54
CA LEU A 30 25.11 7.20 2.04
C LEU A 30 25.50 7.28 3.52
N ASN A 31 26.19 8.34 3.96
CA ASN A 31 26.55 8.52 5.38
C ASN A 31 25.31 8.71 6.27
N LYS A 32 24.32 9.51 5.84
CA LYS A 32 23.06 9.72 6.59
C LYS A 32 22.08 8.53 6.50
N ALA A 33 22.19 7.71 5.46
CA ALA A 33 21.38 6.52 5.26
C ALA A 33 22.00 5.31 5.97
N MET A 34 23.32 5.31 6.18
CA MET A 34 24.01 4.38 7.09
C MET A 34 23.56 4.58 8.53
N THR A 35 23.35 5.82 9.00
CA THR A 35 22.82 6.09 10.35
C THR A 35 21.38 5.62 10.54
N ALA A 36 20.65 5.34 9.46
CA ALA A 36 19.29 4.80 9.52
C ALA A 36 19.24 3.26 9.62
N ARG A 37 20.38 2.57 9.44
CA ARG A 37 20.46 1.12 9.63
C ARG A 37 20.61 0.82 11.11
N PRO A 38 19.93 -0.21 11.64
CA PRO A 38 20.19 -0.65 13.01
C PRO A 38 21.63 -1.16 13.13
N VAL A 39 22.21 -1.02 14.33
CA VAL A 39 23.42 -1.76 14.69
C VAL A 39 23.08 -3.25 14.65
N ALA A 40 23.88 -4.04 13.92
CA ALA A 40 23.57 -5.45 13.68
C ALA A 40 23.50 -6.26 14.99
N GLY A 41 22.39 -6.98 15.17
CA GLY A 41 22.07 -7.77 16.34
C GLY A 41 21.56 -6.97 17.54
N SER A 42 21.42 -5.64 17.43
CA SER A 42 21.03 -4.78 18.55
C SER A 42 19.56 -4.93 18.96
N SER A 43 18.71 -5.47 18.09
CA SER A 43 17.30 -5.73 18.42
C SER A 43 17.08 -7.01 19.23
N ARG A 44 18.11 -7.85 19.38
CA ARG A 44 17.98 -9.19 19.96
C ARG A 44 17.45 -9.12 21.40
N LYS A 45 16.37 -9.89 21.66
CA LYS A 45 15.79 -10.06 22.99
C LYS A 45 16.18 -11.41 23.57
N GLY A 46 17.06 -11.42 24.57
CA GLY A 46 17.55 -12.65 25.20
C GLY A 46 18.20 -13.61 24.19
N ASN A 47 17.76 -14.88 24.21
CA ASN A 47 18.25 -15.92 23.30
C ASN A 47 17.41 -16.09 22.03
N ASN A 48 16.44 -15.20 21.80
CA ASN A 48 15.62 -15.27 20.59
C ASN A 48 16.48 -15.02 19.34
N PRO A 49 16.17 -15.70 18.22
CA PRO A 49 16.81 -15.39 16.94
C PRO A 49 16.43 -13.97 16.48
N VAL A 50 17.23 -13.45 15.56
CA VAL A 50 16.97 -12.23 14.80
C VAL A 50 16.83 -12.59 13.33
N LEU A 51 15.86 -11.98 12.65
CA LEU A 51 15.74 -12.00 11.19
C LEU A 51 16.44 -10.78 10.61
N PHE A 52 17.56 -11.00 9.92
CA PHE A 52 18.28 -9.97 9.19
C PHE A 52 17.77 -9.88 7.75
N LEU A 53 17.41 -8.67 7.31
CA LEU A 53 17.01 -8.40 5.93
C LEU A 53 18.14 -7.70 5.18
N VAL A 54 18.62 -8.33 4.10
CA VAL A 54 19.71 -7.86 3.23
C VAL A 54 19.14 -7.56 1.85
N GLY A 55 19.16 -6.29 1.46
CA GLY A 55 18.54 -5.86 0.21
C GLY A 55 18.87 -4.45 -0.23
N ASN A 56 18.06 -3.96 -1.17
CA ASN A 56 18.27 -2.71 -1.87
C ASN A 56 17.16 -1.65 -1.57
N SER A 57 16.93 -0.69 -2.46
CA SER A 57 15.92 0.37 -2.28
C SER A 57 14.48 -0.13 -2.23
N THR A 58 14.18 -1.31 -2.79
CA THR A 58 12.84 -1.92 -2.69
C THR A 58 12.56 -2.56 -1.33
N MET A 59 13.58 -2.72 -0.47
CA MET A 59 13.48 -3.32 0.86
C MET A 59 13.77 -2.33 2.00
N ARG A 60 14.51 -1.24 1.78
CA ARG A 60 14.94 -0.27 2.81
C ARG A 60 13.80 0.39 3.62
N ASN A 61 14.14 1.00 4.75
CA ASN A 61 13.26 1.81 5.62
C ASN A 61 12.86 3.20 5.06
N GLY A 62 12.84 3.37 3.73
CA GLY A 62 12.66 4.66 3.04
C GLY A 62 13.97 5.42 2.77
N THR A 63 13.92 6.49 1.97
CA THR A 63 15.09 7.37 1.74
C THR A 63 15.49 8.04 3.05
N LEU A 64 16.79 8.05 3.36
CA LEU A 64 17.34 8.47 4.67
C LEU A 64 16.75 7.71 5.89
N GLY A 65 16.03 6.60 5.68
CA GLY A 65 15.35 5.86 6.74
C GLY A 65 14.08 6.49 7.30
N ASN A 66 13.55 7.53 6.66
CA ASN A 66 12.37 8.24 7.15
C ASN A 66 11.25 8.40 6.09
N GLY A 67 11.50 8.01 4.84
CA GLY A 67 10.51 8.04 3.76
C GLY A 67 10.12 9.45 3.31
N ASN A 68 10.99 10.45 3.51
CA ASN A 68 10.74 11.85 3.15
C ASN A 68 10.50 12.11 1.66
N ASN A 69 10.76 11.14 0.80
CA ASN A 69 10.47 11.18 -0.62
C ASN A 69 9.23 10.35 -1.01
N GLY A 70 8.44 9.87 -0.05
CA GLY A 70 7.22 9.11 -0.29
C GLY A 70 7.42 7.63 -0.68
N GLN A 71 8.67 7.20 -0.86
CA GLN A 71 9.02 5.84 -1.27
C GLN A 71 9.38 4.98 -0.06
N TRP A 72 8.84 3.76 -0.04
CA TRP A 72 9.04 2.80 1.04
C TRP A 72 9.44 1.44 0.49
N GLY A 73 10.36 0.77 1.18
CA GLY A 73 10.71 -0.61 0.89
C GLY A 73 9.97 -1.57 1.81
N TRP A 74 9.71 -2.78 1.31
CA TRP A 74 8.86 -3.75 2.01
C TRP A 74 9.44 -4.23 3.35
N GLY A 75 10.77 -4.25 3.48
CA GLY A 75 11.47 -4.60 4.71
C GLY A 75 11.11 -3.71 5.91
N TYR A 76 10.64 -2.48 5.66
CA TYR A 76 10.15 -1.57 6.70
C TYR A 76 8.96 -2.14 7.49
N LEU A 77 8.11 -2.93 6.84
CA LEU A 77 6.84 -3.42 7.40
C LEU A 77 6.93 -4.86 7.92
N VAL A 78 8.03 -5.57 7.65
CA VAL A 78 8.14 -7.01 7.93
C VAL A 78 7.99 -7.32 9.42
N ASN A 79 8.48 -6.43 10.30
CA ASN A 79 8.35 -6.61 11.74
C ASN A 79 6.89 -6.68 12.22
N GLU A 80 5.93 -6.09 11.48
CA GLU A 80 4.51 -6.13 11.84
C GLU A 80 3.96 -7.56 11.83
N TYR A 81 4.56 -8.46 11.03
CA TYR A 81 4.08 -9.82 10.78
C TYR A 81 4.76 -10.90 11.62
N PHE A 82 5.81 -10.57 12.38
CA PHE A 82 6.52 -11.50 13.26
C PHE A 82 6.16 -11.29 14.73
N ASP A 83 6.07 -12.38 15.48
CA ASP A 83 5.85 -12.36 16.92
C ASP A 83 7.14 -11.88 17.62
N GLU A 84 7.12 -10.61 18.05
CA GLU A 84 8.26 -9.91 18.65
C GLU A 84 8.75 -10.50 19.98
N ASN A 85 7.97 -11.39 20.58
CA ASN A 85 8.37 -12.15 21.78
C ASN A 85 9.14 -13.42 21.42
N LYS A 86 9.14 -13.84 20.15
CA LYS A 86 9.85 -15.02 19.66
C LYS A 86 11.03 -14.69 18.75
N MET A 87 10.99 -13.56 18.04
CA MET A 87 12.05 -13.11 17.14
C MET A 87 11.91 -11.62 16.83
N THR A 88 13.03 -10.92 16.65
CA THR A 88 13.04 -9.53 16.15
C THR A 88 13.49 -9.48 14.69
N VAL A 89 13.18 -8.37 14.00
CA VAL A 89 13.52 -8.16 12.59
C VAL A 89 14.43 -6.94 12.47
N GLU A 90 15.56 -7.08 11.78
CA GLU A 90 16.51 -6.01 11.49
C GLU A 90 16.62 -5.78 9.99
N ASN A 91 16.16 -4.62 9.54
CA ASN A 91 16.27 -4.24 8.14
C ASN A 91 17.60 -3.52 7.86
N HIS A 92 18.54 -4.22 7.24
CA HIS A 92 19.83 -3.67 6.83
C HIS A 92 19.87 -3.26 5.36
N ALA A 93 18.75 -3.36 4.63
CA ALA A 93 18.68 -2.96 3.24
C ALA A 93 18.99 -1.47 3.06
N LEU A 94 19.70 -1.13 1.99
CA LEU A 94 20.09 0.24 1.68
C LEU A 94 19.87 0.55 0.20
N GLY A 95 19.42 1.78 -0.08
CA GLY A 95 19.20 2.25 -1.45
C GLY A 95 20.46 2.12 -2.32
N GLY A 96 20.26 1.77 -3.59
CA GLY A 96 21.35 1.70 -4.56
C GLY A 96 22.25 0.48 -4.48
N MET A 97 22.12 -0.37 -3.45
CA MET A 97 22.98 -1.54 -3.29
C MET A 97 22.69 -2.65 -4.30
N SER A 98 23.75 -3.22 -4.88
CA SER A 98 23.75 -4.47 -5.62
C SER A 98 24.31 -5.62 -4.77
N SER A 99 24.33 -6.86 -5.29
CA SER A 99 25.01 -7.98 -4.63
C SER A 99 26.47 -7.64 -4.31
N ARG A 100 27.17 -7.06 -5.29
CA ARG A 100 28.57 -6.61 -5.19
C ARG A 100 28.77 -5.52 -4.14
N THR A 101 28.05 -4.39 -4.27
CA THR A 101 28.32 -3.24 -3.40
C THR A 101 27.85 -3.49 -1.97
N PHE A 102 26.77 -4.25 -1.77
CA PHE A 102 26.36 -4.64 -0.42
C PHE A 102 27.43 -5.54 0.21
N TYR A 103 27.92 -6.55 -0.51
CA TYR A 103 28.94 -7.46 0.00
C TYR A 103 30.24 -6.72 0.37
N ASN A 104 30.72 -5.85 -0.51
CA ASN A 104 31.99 -5.15 -0.31
C ASN A 104 31.93 -4.09 0.80
N ARG A 105 30.77 -3.44 1.01
CA ARG A 105 30.68 -2.25 1.87
C ARG A 105 29.90 -2.44 3.15
N LEU A 106 28.86 -3.27 3.16
CA LEU A 106 27.88 -3.32 4.26
C LEU A 106 27.81 -4.68 4.94
N TRP A 107 28.16 -5.75 4.23
CA TRP A 107 27.93 -7.12 4.68
C TRP A 107 28.72 -7.47 5.93
N GLN A 108 29.98 -7.03 6.01
CA GLN A 108 30.84 -7.38 7.15
C GLN A 108 30.27 -6.87 8.48
N ASP A 109 29.61 -5.71 8.50
CA ASP A 109 28.95 -5.20 9.71
C ASP A 109 27.70 -6.00 10.08
N VAL A 110 26.90 -6.42 9.10
CA VAL A 110 25.76 -7.32 9.34
C VAL A 110 26.25 -8.66 9.90
N LEU A 111 27.31 -9.22 9.30
CA LEU A 111 27.87 -10.52 9.67
C LEU A 111 28.41 -10.56 11.11
N LYS A 112 28.88 -9.43 11.66
CA LYS A 112 29.26 -9.32 13.07
C LYS A 112 28.09 -9.54 14.03
N GLY A 113 26.88 -9.14 13.65
CA GLY A 113 25.68 -9.27 14.49
C GLY A 113 24.98 -10.63 14.41
N ILE A 114 25.23 -11.40 13.35
CA ILE A 114 24.64 -12.73 13.13
C ILE A 114 25.20 -13.74 14.14
N LYS A 115 24.30 -14.48 14.79
CA LYS A 115 24.55 -15.59 15.73
C LYS A 115 23.89 -16.87 15.24
N LYS A 116 24.28 -18.00 15.85
CA LYS A 116 23.69 -19.32 15.59
C LYS A 116 22.17 -19.28 15.79
N GLY A 117 21.43 -19.84 14.83
CA GLY A 117 19.96 -19.92 14.84
C GLY A 117 19.23 -18.70 14.27
N ASP A 118 19.95 -17.63 13.93
CA ASP A 118 19.38 -16.47 13.24
C ASP A 118 18.95 -16.79 11.81
N TRP A 119 18.17 -15.89 11.22
CA TRP A 119 17.70 -15.98 9.85
C TRP A 119 18.21 -14.81 9.04
N VAL A 120 18.56 -15.05 7.78
CA VAL A 120 19.01 -13.99 6.86
C VAL A 120 18.29 -14.12 5.53
N ILE A 121 17.44 -13.15 5.21
CA ILE A 121 16.81 -13.03 3.89
C ILE A 121 17.66 -12.13 3.02
N ILE A 122 18.02 -12.62 1.82
CA ILE A 122 18.83 -11.91 0.84
C ILE A 122 18.01 -11.71 -0.43
N GLU A 123 17.77 -10.45 -0.81
CA GLU A 123 17.10 -10.05 -2.06
C GLU A 123 17.88 -8.91 -2.74
N LEU A 124 18.71 -9.26 -3.72
CA LEU A 124 19.54 -8.33 -4.48
C LEU A 124 19.46 -8.65 -5.98
N GLY A 125 19.72 -7.67 -6.84
CA GLY A 125 19.60 -7.83 -8.31
C GLY A 125 19.09 -6.59 -9.05
N HIS A 126 18.27 -5.72 -8.43
CA HIS A 126 17.76 -4.52 -9.11
C HIS A 126 18.86 -3.58 -9.59
N ASN A 127 19.99 -3.55 -8.88
CA ASN A 127 21.12 -2.65 -9.10
C ASN A 127 22.36 -3.36 -9.66
N ASP A 128 22.26 -4.64 -10.00
CA ASP A 128 23.37 -5.50 -10.44
C ASP A 128 23.70 -5.34 -11.94
N ASN A 129 23.16 -4.30 -12.57
CA ASN A 129 23.38 -3.89 -13.95
C ASN A 129 24.31 -2.67 -14.04
N GLY A 130 24.73 -2.32 -15.26
CA GLY A 130 25.54 -1.13 -15.55
C GLY A 130 27.03 -1.43 -15.68
N PRO A 131 27.89 -0.41 -15.80
CA PRO A 131 29.33 -0.63 -15.97
C PRO A 131 30.00 -1.32 -14.76
N TYR A 132 31.08 -2.06 -15.02
CA TYR A 132 31.86 -2.72 -13.98
C TYR A 132 32.80 -1.78 -13.23
N ASP A 133 33.32 -0.74 -13.89
CA ASP A 133 34.47 0.04 -13.44
C ASP A 133 34.23 1.57 -13.45
N LYS A 134 33.03 2.03 -13.82
CA LYS A 134 32.69 3.46 -13.84
C LYS A 134 31.34 3.77 -13.20
N GLY A 135 31.09 5.05 -12.97
CA GLY A 135 29.95 5.58 -12.25
C GLY A 135 29.87 5.00 -10.84
N ARG A 136 28.74 4.37 -10.53
CA ARG A 136 28.54 3.70 -9.23
C ARG A 136 29.17 2.31 -9.15
N ALA A 137 29.67 1.77 -10.26
CA ALA A 137 30.35 0.46 -10.35
C ALA A 137 29.62 -0.68 -9.62
N ARG A 138 28.31 -0.81 -9.86
CA ARG A 138 27.44 -1.73 -9.11
C ARG A 138 27.33 -3.12 -9.71
N ALA A 139 27.66 -3.27 -10.98
CA ALA A 139 27.35 -4.47 -11.73
C ALA A 139 28.10 -5.70 -11.22
N SER A 140 27.40 -6.83 -11.21
CA SER A 140 27.95 -8.18 -11.05
C SER A 140 28.06 -8.85 -12.42
N ILE A 141 28.98 -9.80 -12.58
CA ILE A 141 29.07 -10.58 -13.83
C ILE A 141 27.79 -11.43 -13.98
N PRO A 142 27.14 -11.44 -15.17
CA PRO A 142 25.94 -12.24 -15.40
C PRO A 142 26.13 -13.73 -15.12
N GLY A 143 25.10 -14.37 -14.54
CA GLY A 143 25.06 -15.82 -14.36
C GLY A 143 25.49 -16.31 -12.97
N ILE A 144 25.73 -17.64 -12.89
CA ILE A 144 25.99 -18.36 -11.63
C ILE A 144 27.37 -19.03 -11.55
N GLY A 145 28.22 -18.80 -12.56
CA GLY A 145 29.56 -19.35 -12.64
C GLY A 145 30.52 -18.74 -11.63
N LYS A 146 31.82 -18.99 -11.78
CA LYS A 146 32.87 -18.53 -10.87
C LYS A 146 33.80 -17.49 -11.52
N GLU A 147 33.37 -16.93 -12.63
CA GLU A 147 34.11 -15.92 -13.37
C GLU A 147 34.35 -14.69 -12.48
N THR A 148 35.54 -14.13 -12.63
CA THR A 148 35.96 -12.92 -11.93
C THR A 148 36.57 -11.92 -12.89
N LEU A 149 36.56 -10.65 -12.49
CA LEU A 149 37.19 -9.56 -13.22
C LEU A 149 37.77 -8.57 -12.23
N ASP A 150 39.08 -8.36 -12.28
CA ASP A 150 39.71 -7.27 -11.52
C ASP A 150 39.49 -5.96 -12.26
N VAL A 151 38.96 -4.97 -11.55
CA VAL A 151 38.70 -3.63 -12.08
C VAL A 151 39.36 -2.57 -11.22
N THR A 152 39.65 -1.43 -11.84
CA THR A 152 39.99 -0.19 -11.13
C THR A 152 38.85 0.78 -11.36
N ILE A 153 38.19 1.22 -10.29
CA ILE A 153 37.06 2.15 -10.39
C ILE A 153 37.58 3.50 -10.88
N GLN A 154 37.15 3.94 -12.06
CA GLN A 154 37.67 5.12 -12.75
C GLN A 154 37.58 6.38 -11.89
N GLU A 155 36.49 6.53 -11.13
CA GLU A 155 36.24 7.71 -10.30
C GLU A 155 37.03 7.74 -9.00
N THR A 156 37.51 6.60 -8.49
CA THR A 156 38.09 6.52 -7.14
C THR A 156 39.47 5.86 -7.09
N GLY A 157 39.92 5.23 -8.17
CA GLY A 157 41.14 4.42 -8.20
C GLY A 157 41.08 3.13 -7.38
N VAL A 158 39.96 2.84 -6.72
CA VAL A 158 39.78 1.63 -5.91
C VAL A 158 39.90 0.40 -6.81
N LYS A 159 40.74 -0.56 -6.40
CA LYS A 159 40.87 -1.85 -7.06
C LYS A 159 39.97 -2.86 -6.39
N GLU A 160 39.18 -3.59 -7.16
CA GLU A 160 38.31 -4.64 -6.64
C GLU A 160 38.09 -5.77 -7.64
N THR A 161 37.86 -6.97 -7.11
CA THR A 161 37.47 -8.15 -7.89
C THR A 161 35.93 -8.20 -7.98
N VAL A 162 35.43 -8.12 -9.21
CA VAL A 162 34.02 -8.35 -9.55
C VAL A 162 33.80 -9.85 -9.69
N TYR A 163 32.76 -10.36 -9.05
CA TYR A 163 32.34 -11.76 -9.19
C TYR A 163 31.01 -11.86 -9.94
N THR A 164 30.63 -13.08 -10.33
CA THR A 164 29.27 -13.32 -10.81
C THR A 164 28.22 -13.05 -9.74
N TYR A 165 27.00 -12.71 -10.17
CA TYR A 165 25.86 -12.62 -9.26
C TYR A 165 25.74 -13.88 -8.39
N GLY A 166 25.83 -15.06 -9.00
CA GLY A 166 25.73 -16.31 -8.25
C GLY A 166 26.88 -16.58 -7.30
N GLU A 167 28.09 -16.08 -7.57
CA GLU A 167 29.22 -16.15 -6.65
C GLU A 167 28.97 -15.26 -5.41
N TYR A 168 28.50 -14.02 -5.58
CA TYR A 168 28.12 -13.18 -4.44
C TYR A 168 27.04 -13.86 -3.59
N MET A 169 25.99 -14.40 -4.21
CA MET A 169 24.95 -15.14 -3.47
C MET A 169 25.52 -16.33 -2.71
N ARG A 170 26.45 -17.09 -3.30
CA ARG A 170 27.12 -18.22 -2.63
C ARG A 170 27.99 -17.76 -1.46
N LYS A 171 28.67 -16.62 -1.57
CA LYS A 171 29.44 -16.03 -0.47
C LYS A 171 28.56 -15.64 0.72
N PHE A 172 27.46 -14.91 0.48
CA PHE A 172 26.49 -14.61 1.54
C PHE A 172 25.99 -15.89 2.23
N ILE A 173 25.59 -16.90 1.44
CA ILE A 173 25.13 -18.19 1.99
C ILE A 173 26.20 -18.87 2.85
N ALA A 174 27.44 -18.90 2.37
CA ALA A 174 28.55 -19.55 3.07
C ALA A 174 28.82 -18.86 4.41
N ASP A 175 28.88 -17.53 4.43
CA ASP A 175 29.12 -16.74 5.64
C ASP A 175 28.00 -16.93 6.68
N VAL A 176 26.74 -16.91 6.24
CA VAL A 176 25.58 -17.15 7.12
C VAL A 176 25.63 -18.56 7.72
N LYS A 177 25.92 -19.58 6.90
CA LYS A 177 26.05 -20.96 7.38
C LYS A 177 27.23 -21.13 8.33
N ALA A 178 28.35 -20.45 8.09
CA ALA A 178 29.52 -20.48 8.97
C ALA A 178 29.22 -19.90 10.37
N LYS A 179 28.27 -18.96 10.47
CA LYS A 179 27.75 -18.47 11.76
C LYS A 179 26.72 -19.40 12.41
N GLY A 180 26.36 -20.51 11.76
CA GLY A 180 25.29 -21.41 12.22
C GLY A 180 23.89 -20.81 12.06
N ALA A 181 23.72 -19.81 11.19
CA ALA A 181 22.45 -19.17 10.87
C ALA A 181 21.84 -19.74 9.57
N HIS A 182 20.62 -19.33 9.25
CA HIS A 182 19.80 -19.88 8.18
C HIS A 182 19.59 -18.88 7.05
N PRO A 183 20.27 -19.04 5.89
CA PRO A 183 20.08 -18.15 4.74
C PRO A 183 18.84 -18.53 3.94
N ILE A 184 18.16 -17.52 3.41
CA ILE A 184 17.03 -17.61 2.48
C ILE A 184 17.30 -16.65 1.32
N LEU A 185 17.14 -17.12 0.08
CA LEU A 185 17.16 -16.23 -1.09
C LEU A 185 15.73 -15.87 -1.51
N MET A 186 15.51 -14.62 -1.89
CA MET A 186 14.26 -14.16 -2.49
C MET A 186 14.50 -13.56 -3.88
N SER A 187 13.57 -13.78 -4.81
CA SER A 187 13.57 -13.04 -6.07
C SER A 187 13.19 -11.57 -5.85
N LEU A 188 13.57 -10.71 -6.79
CA LEU A 188 13.29 -9.27 -6.73
C LEU A 188 11.81 -8.97 -6.73
N THR A 189 11.40 -7.86 -6.10
CA THR A 189 10.03 -7.32 -6.32
C THR A 189 9.78 -7.00 -7.81
N PRO A 190 8.55 -7.14 -8.31
CA PRO A 190 8.20 -6.75 -9.67
C PRO A 190 8.25 -5.23 -9.84
N ARG A 191 8.46 -4.80 -11.09
CA ARG A 191 8.35 -3.40 -11.50
C ARG A 191 6.94 -3.10 -11.98
N LEU A 192 6.58 -1.83 -12.09
CA LEU A 192 5.41 -1.43 -12.88
C LEU A 192 5.78 -1.63 -14.36
N ALA A 193 5.71 -2.85 -14.86
CA ALA A 193 6.05 -3.22 -16.22
C ALA A 193 5.19 -4.41 -16.65
N TYR A 194 4.83 -4.42 -17.93
CA TYR A 194 3.97 -5.42 -18.56
C TYR A 194 4.67 -5.93 -19.81
N ASP A 195 4.42 -7.18 -20.18
CA ASP A 195 5.15 -7.83 -21.29
C ASP A 195 4.95 -7.13 -22.63
N ASP A 196 3.81 -6.45 -22.80
CA ASP A 196 3.52 -5.51 -23.89
C ASP A 196 2.53 -4.43 -23.42
N ALA A 197 2.22 -3.46 -24.29
CA ALA A 197 1.39 -2.29 -23.96
C ALA A 197 -0.04 -2.67 -23.52
N ASP A 198 -0.60 -3.74 -24.10
CA ASP A 198 -1.97 -4.19 -23.87
C ASP A 198 -2.04 -5.34 -22.86
N SER A 199 -0.92 -6.02 -22.61
CA SER A 199 -0.78 -7.15 -21.70
C SER A 199 -1.30 -6.84 -20.31
N THR A 200 -2.08 -7.77 -19.75
CA THR A 200 -2.44 -7.80 -18.33
C THR A 200 -1.40 -8.53 -17.49
N ILE A 201 -0.33 -9.04 -18.12
CA ILE A 201 0.70 -9.85 -17.49
C ILE A 201 1.88 -8.96 -17.09
N VAL A 202 2.18 -8.95 -15.79
CA VAL A 202 3.30 -8.18 -15.23
C VAL A 202 4.64 -8.83 -15.64
N THR A 203 5.63 -8.05 -16.05
CA THR A 203 6.91 -8.65 -16.46
C THR A 203 7.65 -9.26 -15.28
N ARG A 204 7.97 -10.56 -15.39
CA ARG A 204 8.75 -11.31 -14.39
C ARG A 204 10.25 -11.16 -14.63
N VAL A 205 11.04 -11.13 -13.55
CA VAL A 205 12.51 -11.19 -13.62
C VAL A 205 13.00 -12.65 -13.53
N ASN A 206 12.38 -13.54 -14.29
CA ASN A 206 12.58 -15.00 -14.22
C ASN A 206 13.55 -15.55 -15.27
N LYS A 207 14.27 -14.68 -16.00
CA LYS A 207 15.31 -15.05 -16.98
C LYS A 207 16.72 -14.63 -16.55
N THR A 208 16.84 -13.76 -15.53
CA THR A 208 18.11 -13.17 -15.06
C THR A 208 18.25 -13.34 -13.55
N PHE A 209 18.34 -12.26 -12.76
CA PHE A 209 18.65 -12.30 -11.33
C PHE A 209 17.72 -13.20 -10.52
N GLY A 210 16.40 -13.17 -10.79
CA GLY A 210 15.45 -14.08 -10.12
C GLY A 210 15.71 -15.55 -10.44
N LEU A 211 16.05 -15.86 -11.71
CA LEU A 211 16.44 -17.22 -12.12
C LEU A 211 17.76 -17.65 -11.49
N TRP A 212 18.77 -16.79 -11.52
CA TRP A 212 20.08 -17.08 -10.97
C TRP A 212 20.03 -17.29 -9.46
N ALA A 213 19.26 -16.47 -8.73
CA ALA A 213 19.00 -16.67 -7.31
C ALA A 213 18.34 -18.02 -7.04
N LYS A 214 17.30 -18.38 -7.81
CA LYS A 214 16.63 -19.70 -7.73
C LYS A 214 17.59 -20.86 -7.96
N GLN A 215 18.44 -20.75 -8.98
CA GLN A 215 19.42 -21.78 -9.32
C GLN A 215 20.49 -21.93 -8.23
N VAL A 216 21.00 -20.82 -7.68
CA VAL A 216 21.95 -20.84 -6.57
C VAL A 216 21.33 -21.46 -5.33
N ALA A 217 20.12 -21.05 -4.97
CA ALA A 217 19.42 -21.60 -3.81
C ALA A 217 19.23 -23.11 -3.92
N LYS A 218 18.80 -23.59 -5.11
CA LYS A 218 18.68 -25.02 -5.41
C LYS A 218 20.01 -25.76 -5.24
N LYS A 219 21.11 -25.25 -5.83
CA LYS A 219 22.44 -25.87 -5.71
C LYS A 219 22.97 -25.86 -4.28
N ALA A 220 22.75 -24.78 -3.54
CA ALA A 220 23.19 -24.61 -2.16
C ALA A 220 22.28 -25.28 -1.12
N LYS A 221 21.15 -25.86 -1.55
CA LYS A 221 20.10 -26.46 -0.71
C LYS A 221 19.61 -25.49 0.38
N VAL A 222 19.30 -24.26 -0.01
CA VAL A 222 18.70 -23.24 0.86
C VAL A 222 17.32 -22.84 0.34
N PRO A 223 16.41 -22.35 1.19
CA PRO A 223 15.09 -21.92 0.73
C PRO A 223 15.17 -20.80 -0.32
N PHE A 224 14.29 -20.90 -1.32
CA PHE A 224 14.04 -19.84 -2.30
C PHE A 224 12.56 -19.47 -2.30
N ILE A 225 12.25 -18.19 -2.09
CA ILE A 225 10.89 -17.67 -2.17
C ILE A 225 10.79 -16.76 -3.40
N ASP A 226 9.86 -17.08 -4.30
CA ASP A 226 9.66 -16.33 -5.54
C ASP A 226 8.77 -15.09 -5.32
N LEU A 227 9.28 -14.12 -4.55
CA LEU A 227 8.59 -12.87 -4.24
C LEU A 227 8.13 -12.12 -5.51
N ASN A 228 8.93 -12.17 -6.58
CA ASN A 228 8.57 -11.59 -7.88
C ASN A 228 7.22 -12.09 -8.39
N ASP A 229 7.07 -13.42 -8.44
CA ASP A 229 5.86 -14.05 -8.98
C ASP A 229 4.66 -13.89 -8.05
N ILE A 230 4.86 -14.03 -6.73
CA ILE A 230 3.80 -13.86 -5.73
C ILE A 230 3.21 -12.44 -5.82
N THR A 231 4.06 -11.40 -5.81
CA THR A 231 3.59 -10.02 -5.94
C THR A 231 3.00 -9.77 -7.33
N ALA A 232 3.63 -10.24 -8.41
CA ALA A 232 3.17 -9.99 -9.76
C ALA A 232 1.73 -10.49 -9.96
N LYS A 233 1.39 -11.69 -9.45
CA LYS A 233 0.02 -12.23 -9.48
C LYS A 233 -1.01 -11.34 -8.79
N LYS A 234 -0.63 -10.68 -7.69
CA LYS A 234 -1.51 -9.70 -7.02
C LYS A 234 -1.73 -8.47 -7.91
N PHE A 235 -0.67 -7.94 -8.51
CA PHE A 235 -0.78 -6.78 -9.41
C PHE A 235 -1.64 -7.08 -10.65
N GLU A 236 -1.55 -8.30 -11.20
CA GLU A 236 -2.42 -8.74 -12.30
C GLU A 236 -3.90 -8.76 -11.88
N LYS A 237 -4.19 -9.26 -10.67
CA LYS A 237 -5.55 -9.22 -10.12
C LYS A 237 -6.04 -7.79 -9.88
N PHE A 238 -5.16 -6.89 -9.44
CA PHE A 238 -5.49 -5.48 -9.23
C PHE A 238 -5.78 -4.74 -10.54
N GLY A 239 -5.16 -5.17 -11.64
CA GLY A 239 -5.18 -4.47 -12.92
C GLY A 239 -4.24 -3.26 -12.94
N LYS A 240 -4.09 -2.67 -14.15
CA LYS A 240 -3.10 -1.61 -14.42
C LYS A 240 -3.29 -0.37 -13.55
N GLU A 241 -4.51 0.14 -13.47
CA GLU A 241 -4.81 1.39 -12.78
C GLU A 241 -4.53 1.31 -11.28
N LYS A 242 -5.05 0.28 -10.61
CA LYS A 242 -4.78 0.08 -9.18
C LYS A 242 -3.30 -0.22 -8.91
N THR A 243 -2.62 -0.94 -9.80
CA THR A 243 -1.18 -1.22 -9.66
C THR A 243 -0.34 0.05 -9.69
N LYS A 244 -0.74 1.12 -10.39
CA LYS A 244 -0.03 2.41 -10.35
C LYS A 244 0.10 2.96 -8.93
N TYR A 245 -0.88 2.70 -8.06
CA TYR A 245 -0.87 3.20 -6.66
C TYR A 245 0.13 2.47 -5.77
N MET A 246 0.62 1.31 -6.23
CA MET A 246 1.68 0.58 -5.54
C MET A 246 3.04 1.26 -5.70
N PHE A 247 3.19 2.17 -6.65
CA PHE A 247 4.45 2.85 -6.96
C PHE A 247 4.38 4.35 -6.66
N TYR A 248 5.53 4.98 -6.43
CA TYR A 248 5.62 6.41 -6.19
C TYR A 248 6.83 7.04 -6.89
N GLY A 249 6.55 7.98 -7.80
CA GLY A 249 7.54 8.75 -8.56
C GLY A 249 8.14 8.01 -9.76
N ASP A 250 8.30 6.69 -9.71
CA ASP A 250 8.85 5.88 -10.80
C ASP A 250 8.22 4.47 -10.87
N ARG A 251 8.78 3.59 -11.70
CA ARG A 251 8.27 2.23 -11.98
C ARG A 251 8.88 1.14 -11.11
N ILE A 252 9.68 1.48 -10.10
CA ILE A 252 10.46 0.53 -9.28
C ILE A 252 10.16 0.74 -7.80
N HIS A 253 10.19 1.98 -7.34
CA HIS A 253 10.04 2.31 -5.93
C HIS A 253 8.57 2.37 -5.55
N THR A 254 8.24 1.62 -4.50
CA THR A 254 6.88 1.49 -4.03
C THR A 254 6.45 2.66 -3.14
N SER A 255 5.17 3.00 -3.21
CA SER A 255 4.49 3.76 -2.15
C SER A 255 4.41 2.91 -0.88
N MET A 256 3.88 3.46 0.22
CA MET A 256 3.61 2.64 1.42
C MET A 256 2.65 1.47 1.12
N PHE A 257 1.69 1.67 0.21
CA PHE A 257 0.76 0.60 -0.20
C PHE A 257 1.49 -0.54 -0.93
N GLY A 258 2.34 -0.22 -1.90
CA GLY A 258 3.11 -1.25 -2.61
C GLY A 258 4.14 -1.94 -1.72
N ALA A 259 4.75 -1.21 -0.79
CA ALA A 259 5.66 -1.78 0.20
C ALA A 259 4.92 -2.81 1.08
N ARG A 260 3.69 -2.51 1.49
CA ARG A 260 2.84 -3.42 2.26
C ARG A 260 2.47 -4.66 1.47
N VAL A 261 2.03 -4.51 0.21
CA VAL A 261 1.71 -5.66 -0.66
C VAL A 261 2.93 -6.56 -0.88
N ASN A 262 4.12 -5.98 -1.06
CA ASN A 262 5.37 -6.74 -1.16
C ASN A 262 5.71 -7.46 0.15
N ALA A 263 5.55 -6.81 1.30
CA ALA A 263 5.79 -7.43 2.60
C ALA A 263 4.84 -8.61 2.81
N GLU A 264 3.54 -8.43 2.56
CA GLU A 264 2.54 -9.49 2.63
C GLU A 264 2.88 -10.66 1.70
N SER A 265 3.33 -10.37 0.48
CA SER A 265 3.76 -11.39 -0.49
C SER A 265 4.98 -12.19 0.00
N ALA A 266 5.93 -11.53 0.66
CA ALA A 266 7.07 -12.21 1.28
C ALA A 266 6.61 -13.11 2.44
N ILE A 267 5.69 -12.63 3.29
CA ILE A 267 5.14 -13.39 4.42
C ILE A 267 4.29 -14.58 3.96
N GLU A 268 3.47 -14.40 2.92
CA GLU A 268 2.74 -15.49 2.25
C GLU A 268 3.70 -16.54 1.70
N GLY A 269 4.78 -16.11 1.05
CA GLY A 269 5.84 -17.01 0.58
C GLY A 269 6.49 -17.80 1.72
N ILE A 270 6.81 -17.16 2.84
CA ILE A 270 7.34 -17.83 4.04
C ILE A 270 6.34 -18.85 4.59
N ARG A 271 5.07 -18.46 4.73
CA ARG A 271 4.03 -19.34 5.29
C ARG A 271 3.71 -20.52 4.38
N ALA A 272 3.72 -20.32 3.06
CA ALA A 272 3.42 -21.35 2.08
C ALA A 272 4.61 -22.31 1.82
N TYR A 273 5.84 -21.92 2.18
CA TYR A 273 7.02 -22.75 1.95
C TYR A 273 6.98 -24.00 2.86
N LYS A 274 6.74 -25.17 2.26
CA LYS A 274 6.64 -26.44 2.98
C LYS A 274 7.88 -26.72 3.81
N GLY A 275 7.67 -26.88 5.12
CA GLY A 275 8.72 -27.26 6.08
C GLY A 275 9.71 -26.15 6.42
N LEU A 276 9.44 -24.87 6.10
CA LEU A 276 10.30 -23.75 6.49
C LEU A 276 10.09 -23.39 7.97
N PRO A 277 11.08 -23.61 8.87
CA PRO A 277 10.90 -23.34 10.29
C PRO A 277 10.70 -21.86 10.62
N LEU A 278 11.11 -20.93 9.75
CA LEU A 278 10.88 -19.50 9.92
C LEU A 278 9.39 -19.15 10.10
N ALA A 279 8.49 -19.91 9.48
CA ALA A 279 7.04 -19.66 9.55
C ALA A 279 6.47 -19.74 10.98
N LYS A 280 7.12 -20.47 11.90
CA LYS A 280 6.67 -20.59 13.30
C LYS A 280 6.79 -19.30 14.11
N TYR A 281 7.57 -18.33 13.61
CA TYR A 281 7.75 -17.01 14.23
C TYR A 281 6.74 -15.99 13.71
N LEU A 282 5.95 -16.32 12.68
CA LEU A 282 4.92 -15.42 12.17
C LEU A 282 3.76 -15.31 13.16
N LYS A 283 3.17 -14.11 13.23
CA LYS A 283 1.86 -13.93 13.88
C LYS A 283 0.79 -14.74 13.14
N PRO A 284 -0.24 -15.22 13.85
CA PRO A 284 -1.41 -15.80 13.20
C PRO A 284 -2.07 -14.78 12.28
N VAL A 285 -2.78 -15.25 11.25
CA VAL A 285 -3.67 -14.35 10.48
C VAL A 285 -4.84 -13.99 11.37
N GLU A 286 -4.92 -12.72 11.75
CA GLU A 286 -6.12 -12.20 12.39
C GLU A 286 -7.27 -12.20 11.39
N LYS A 287 -8.37 -12.86 11.75
CA LYS A 287 -9.64 -12.78 11.02
C LYS A 287 -10.52 -11.76 11.72
N ASP A 288 -10.96 -10.74 11.00
CA ASP A 288 -12.02 -9.85 11.49
C ASP A 288 -13.34 -10.61 11.43
N ASN A 289 -13.83 -11.05 12.59
CA ASN A 289 -15.10 -11.74 12.73
C ASN A 289 -16.25 -10.78 13.10
N VAL A 290 -16.00 -9.46 13.11
CA VAL A 290 -17.00 -8.44 13.46
C VAL A 290 -17.56 -7.79 12.20
N THR A 291 -16.70 -7.41 11.26
CA THR A 291 -17.13 -6.75 10.02
C THR A 291 -17.76 -7.77 9.07
N GLY A 292 -19.01 -7.52 8.65
CA GLY A 292 -19.79 -8.47 7.85
C GLY A 292 -20.38 -9.62 8.65
N ALA A 293 -20.29 -9.59 9.99
CA ALA A 293 -20.79 -10.66 10.85
C ALA A 293 -22.31 -10.86 10.78
N THR A 294 -23.06 -9.82 10.37
CA THR A 294 -24.53 -9.91 10.23
C THR A 294 -24.97 -10.59 8.93
N ARG A 295 -24.04 -10.92 8.02
CA ARG A 295 -24.34 -11.51 6.71
C ARG A 295 -25.20 -12.76 6.84
N GLN A 296 -26.30 -12.78 6.10
CA GLN A 296 -27.16 -13.95 5.98
C GLN A 296 -26.89 -14.70 4.68
N LYS A 297 -26.92 -16.04 4.74
CA LYS A 297 -26.64 -16.90 3.57
C LYS A 297 -27.60 -16.58 2.43
N GLY A 298 -27.06 -16.37 1.23
CA GLY A 298 -27.84 -16.10 0.02
C GLY A 298 -28.30 -14.64 -0.14
N LYS A 299 -27.97 -13.74 0.79
CA LYS A 299 -28.28 -12.31 0.69
C LYS A 299 -27.01 -11.50 0.43
N PRO A 300 -27.03 -10.50 -0.48
CA PRO A 300 -25.95 -9.51 -0.57
C PRO A 300 -25.92 -8.63 0.70
N MET A 301 -24.77 -8.02 0.94
CA MET A 301 -24.60 -7.00 1.96
C MET A 301 -24.61 -5.60 1.35
N LEU A 302 -25.25 -4.65 2.01
CA LEU A 302 -25.04 -3.22 1.83
C LEU A 302 -24.17 -2.70 2.98
N PHE A 303 -22.95 -2.29 2.65
CA PHE A 303 -22.09 -1.54 3.56
C PHE A 303 -22.25 -0.04 3.34
N THR A 304 -22.37 0.73 4.42
CA THR A 304 -22.25 2.21 4.35
C THR A 304 -20.98 2.68 5.01
N ILE A 305 -20.22 3.54 4.33
CA ILE A 305 -19.01 4.18 4.86
C ILE A 305 -19.10 5.70 4.74
N GLY A 306 -18.45 6.39 5.67
CA GLY A 306 -18.47 7.84 5.70
C GLY A 306 -18.14 8.43 7.06
N ASP A 307 -18.58 9.67 7.23
CA ASP A 307 -18.29 10.51 8.39
C ASP A 307 -19.44 10.58 9.44
N SER A 308 -19.47 11.64 10.24
CA SER A 308 -20.48 11.87 11.29
C SER A 308 -21.90 12.09 10.78
N THR A 309 -22.06 12.45 9.51
CA THR A 309 -23.40 12.58 8.88
C THR A 309 -23.94 11.25 8.37
N VAL A 310 -23.09 10.21 8.35
CA VAL A 310 -23.48 8.82 8.05
C VAL A 310 -23.63 7.99 9.34
N LYS A 311 -22.76 8.18 10.35
CA LYS A 311 -22.89 7.57 11.69
C LYS A 311 -22.42 8.52 12.79
N ASN A 312 -23.23 8.70 13.82
CA ASN A 312 -22.95 9.61 14.94
C ASN A 312 -23.27 8.96 16.31
N GLU A 313 -23.70 9.75 17.29
CA GLU A 313 -24.08 9.27 18.62
C GLU A 313 -25.23 8.25 18.55
N ASP A 314 -26.27 8.51 17.74
CA ASP A 314 -27.36 7.57 17.39
C ASP A 314 -27.96 6.77 18.57
N ASN A 315 -27.93 7.32 19.79
CA ASN A 315 -28.27 6.59 21.03
C ASN A 315 -29.60 7.02 21.68
N SER A 316 -30.22 8.10 21.19
CA SER A 316 -31.55 8.56 21.62
C SER A 316 -32.18 9.45 20.55
N ASP A 317 -33.48 9.70 20.61
CA ASP A 317 -34.15 10.60 19.65
C ASP A 317 -33.64 12.05 19.71
N ASP A 318 -33.06 12.47 20.85
CA ASP A 318 -32.48 13.80 21.02
C ASP A 318 -31.00 13.90 20.61
N SER A 319 -30.42 12.82 20.12
CA SER A 319 -29.00 12.77 19.72
C SER A 319 -28.78 13.32 18.32
N MET A 320 -27.53 13.52 17.94
CA MET A 320 -27.18 13.70 16.53
C MET A 320 -27.29 12.35 15.83
N TRP A 321 -27.92 12.33 14.66
CA TRP A 321 -28.12 11.13 13.85
C TRP A 321 -27.44 11.21 12.50
N GLY A 322 -26.85 10.09 12.08
CA GLY A 322 -26.38 9.87 10.72
C GLY A 322 -27.40 9.11 9.88
N TRP A 323 -27.48 9.39 8.57
CA TRP A 323 -28.45 8.70 7.70
C TRP A 323 -28.20 7.19 7.58
N GLY A 324 -26.95 6.75 7.71
CA GLY A 324 -26.60 5.33 7.68
C GLY A 324 -27.16 4.54 8.86
N SER A 325 -27.53 5.22 9.96
CA SER A 325 -28.13 4.59 11.13
C SER A 325 -29.62 4.31 10.98
N VAL A 326 -30.26 4.87 9.93
CA VAL A 326 -31.68 4.65 9.61
C VAL A 326 -31.91 4.11 8.20
N ILE A 327 -30.86 3.96 7.39
CA ILE A 327 -30.98 3.58 5.97
C ILE A 327 -31.62 2.19 5.78
N GLN A 328 -31.38 1.27 6.72
CA GLN A 328 -31.94 -0.09 6.68
C GLN A 328 -33.48 -0.09 6.68
N ASP A 329 -34.13 0.95 7.22
CA ASP A 329 -35.58 1.07 7.27
C ASP A 329 -36.20 1.09 5.86
N LEU A 330 -35.42 1.51 4.85
CA LEU A 330 -35.84 1.64 3.45
C LEU A 330 -35.63 0.38 2.62
N PHE A 331 -34.99 -0.66 3.16
CA PHE A 331 -34.63 -1.88 2.43
C PHE A 331 -35.42 -3.09 2.93
N ASP A 332 -35.76 -3.99 2.02
CA ASP A 332 -36.33 -5.30 2.32
C ASP A 332 -35.26 -6.24 2.92
N LEU A 333 -35.24 -6.33 4.25
CA LEU A 333 -34.25 -7.10 5.00
C LEU A 333 -34.41 -8.63 4.83
N ASP A 334 -35.51 -9.09 4.23
CA ASP A 334 -35.64 -10.48 3.80
C ASP A 334 -34.79 -10.79 2.57
N ARG A 335 -34.32 -9.77 1.85
CA ARG A 335 -33.54 -9.90 0.61
C ARG A 335 -32.12 -9.34 0.70
N ILE A 336 -31.85 -8.41 1.62
CA ILE A 336 -30.52 -7.80 1.80
C ILE A 336 -30.16 -7.65 3.28
N THR A 337 -28.87 -7.60 3.60
CA THR A 337 -28.38 -7.25 4.95
C THR A 337 -27.66 -5.90 4.90
N VAL A 338 -27.78 -5.06 5.95
CA VAL A 338 -27.22 -3.71 5.97
C VAL A 338 -26.28 -3.53 7.17
N GLU A 339 -25.06 -3.03 6.94
CA GLU A 339 -24.12 -2.66 8.01
C GLU A 339 -23.56 -1.24 7.83
N ASN A 340 -23.67 -0.43 8.88
CA ASN A 340 -23.10 0.92 8.92
C ASN A 340 -21.73 0.96 9.59
N HIS A 341 -20.70 1.13 8.76
CA HIS A 341 -19.28 1.21 9.12
C HIS A 341 -18.71 2.63 9.08
N ALA A 342 -19.53 3.64 8.86
CA ALA A 342 -19.09 5.02 8.97
C ALA A 342 -18.57 5.35 10.37
N LYS A 343 -17.74 6.38 10.46
CA LYS A 343 -17.17 6.83 11.74
C LYS A 343 -17.13 8.35 11.81
N ALA A 344 -17.75 8.88 12.87
CA ALA A 344 -17.72 10.30 13.18
C ALA A 344 -16.30 10.89 13.16
N GLY A 345 -16.19 12.05 12.52
CA GLY A 345 -14.97 12.84 12.44
C GLY A 345 -13.88 12.29 11.52
N ARG A 346 -14.19 11.39 10.58
CA ARG A 346 -13.22 10.88 9.60
C ARG A 346 -13.44 11.53 8.25
N SER A 347 -12.34 11.82 7.56
CA SER A 347 -12.24 12.07 6.12
C SER A 347 -12.06 10.76 5.36
N ALA A 348 -12.12 10.79 4.02
CA ALA A 348 -11.78 9.67 3.17
C ALA A 348 -10.36 9.15 3.47
N ARG A 349 -9.38 10.06 3.60
CA ARG A 349 -8.00 9.69 3.99
C ARG A 349 -7.94 9.03 5.36
N THR A 350 -8.47 9.66 6.40
CA THR A 350 -8.31 9.12 7.76
C THR A 350 -9.11 7.84 7.98
N PHE A 351 -10.18 7.62 7.21
CA PHE A 351 -10.88 6.34 7.17
C PHE A 351 -9.99 5.21 6.62
N LEU A 352 -9.17 5.51 5.59
CA LEU A 352 -8.16 4.59 5.07
C LEU A 352 -6.99 4.41 6.05
N ASP A 353 -6.40 5.51 6.53
CA ASP A 353 -5.21 5.50 7.38
C ASP A 353 -5.43 4.74 8.70
N GLU A 354 -6.64 4.79 9.25
CA GLU A 354 -7.03 4.05 10.47
C GLU A 354 -7.37 2.57 10.22
N GLY A 355 -7.21 2.07 8.99
CA GLY A 355 -7.53 0.68 8.62
C GLY A 355 -9.02 0.35 8.63
N ARG A 356 -9.91 1.36 8.66
CA ARG A 356 -11.37 1.13 8.66
C ARG A 356 -11.84 0.61 7.32
N TRP A 357 -11.26 1.14 6.24
CA TRP A 357 -11.52 0.64 4.90
C TRP A 357 -11.07 -0.80 4.74
N ASP A 358 -9.90 -1.17 5.27
CA ASP A 358 -9.36 -2.53 5.15
C ASP A 358 -10.31 -3.58 5.75
N LYS A 359 -11.01 -3.26 6.85
CA LYS A 359 -12.02 -4.13 7.45
C LYS A 359 -13.19 -4.39 6.51
N VAL A 360 -13.76 -3.33 5.93
CA VAL A 360 -14.87 -3.45 4.96
C VAL A 360 -14.38 -4.21 3.73
N TYR A 361 -13.27 -3.80 3.13
CA TYR A 361 -12.66 -4.43 1.95
C TYR A 361 -12.43 -5.94 2.13
N ASN A 362 -11.98 -6.37 3.32
CA ASN A 362 -11.75 -7.78 3.61
C ASN A 362 -13.04 -8.58 3.82
N ALA A 363 -14.15 -7.95 4.20
CA ALA A 363 -15.46 -8.57 4.38
C ALA A 363 -16.31 -8.63 3.09
N LEU A 364 -15.94 -7.85 2.06
CA LEU A 364 -16.65 -7.81 0.77
C LEU A 364 -16.64 -9.18 0.07
N GLN A 365 -17.79 -9.52 -0.48
CA GLN A 365 -18.04 -10.65 -1.37
C GLN A 365 -18.64 -10.15 -2.70
N PRO A 366 -18.52 -10.94 -3.79
CA PRO A 366 -19.16 -10.59 -5.05
C PRO A 366 -20.68 -10.38 -4.89
N GLY A 367 -21.20 -9.30 -5.47
CA GLY A 367 -22.61 -8.91 -5.39
C GLY A 367 -22.96 -8.02 -4.19
N ASP A 368 -22.03 -7.75 -3.28
CA ASP A 368 -22.24 -6.74 -2.22
C ASP A 368 -22.27 -5.32 -2.79
N TYR A 369 -22.81 -4.38 -2.00
CA TYR A 369 -22.90 -2.97 -2.32
C TYR A 369 -22.14 -2.13 -1.28
N VAL A 370 -21.52 -1.04 -1.72
CA VAL A 370 -20.89 -0.06 -0.83
C VAL A 370 -21.38 1.34 -1.18
N ILE A 371 -22.18 1.94 -0.30
CA ILE A 371 -22.53 3.37 -0.38
C ILE A 371 -21.51 4.17 0.43
N MET A 372 -20.87 5.15 -0.21
CA MET A 372 -19.79 5.95 0.39
C MET A 372 -20.08 7.44 0.31
N GLN A 373 -19.95 8.12 1.46
CA GLN A 373 -20.11 9.58 1.55
C GLN A 373 -19.03 10.21 2.43
N PHE A 374 -18.24 11.10 1.84
CA PHE A 374 -17.23 11.90 2.52
C PHE A 374 -17.25 13.36 2.04
N GLY A 375 -16.54 14.24 2.73
CA GLY A 375 -16.33 15.63 2.35
C GLY A 375 -16.53 16.65 3.49
N HIS A 376 -17.12 16.27 4.62
CA HIS A 376 -17.28 17.23 5.74
C HIS A 376 -16.00 17.41 6.56
N ASN A 377 -15.14 16.37 6.64
CA ASN A 377 -13.91 16.38 7.43
C ASN A 377 -12.63 16.43 6.56
N ASP A 378 -12.84 16.47 5.26
CA ASP A 378 -11.87 16.30 4.17
C ASP A 378 -11.16 17.64 3.83
N ALA A 379 -11.67 18.75 4.37
CA ALA A 379 -11.04 20.07 4.34
C ALA A 379 -10.27 20.39 5.63
N GLY A 380 -9.39 21.40 5.56
CA GLY A 380 -8.66 21.95 6.71
C GLY A 380 -7.19 21.51 6.74
N GLU A 381 -6.66 21.31 7.94
CA GLU A 381 -5.26 20.97 8.14
C GLU A 381 -4.92 19.55 7.67
N ILE A 382 -3.88 19.44 6.83
CA ILE A 382 -3.39 18.17 6.29
C ILE A 382 -2.44 17.49 7.28
N ASN A 383 -1.46 18.21 7.81
CA ASN A 383 -0.36 17.62 8.59
C ASN A 383 -0.19 18.19 9.99
N THR A 384 -1.02 19.14 10.41
CA THR A 384 -1.04 19.76 11.75
C THR A 384 -2.36 19.50 12.45
N GLY A 385 -2.39 19.71 13.77
CA GLY A 385 -3.62 19.64 14.57
C GLY A 385 -4.35 18.29 14.43
N LYS A 386 -5.62 18.31 13.96
CA LYS A 386 -6.40 17.09 13.70
C LYS A 386 -5.91 16.30 12.49
N ALA A 387 -5.19 16.95 11.56
CA ALA A 387 -4.57 16.36 10.38
C ALA A 387 -5.50 15.40 9.63
N ARG A 388 -6.68 15.88 9.22
CA ARG A 388 -7.71 15.07 8.55
C ARG A 388 -7.80 15.33 7.05
N ALA A 389 -7.49 16.54 6.63
CA ALA A 389 -7.71 16.98 5.26
C ALA A 389 -6.81 16.22 4.29
N GLU A 390 -7.20 16.19 3.03
CA GLU A 390 -6.32 15.78 1.94
C GLU A 390 -6.19 16.87 0.87
N LEU A 391 -5.50 16.59 -0.24
CA LEU A 391 -5.33 17.60 -1.30
C LEU A 391 -6.69 17.84 -2.00
N PRO A 392 -6.99 19.09 -2.39
CA PRO A 392 -8.21 19.39 -3.13
C PRO A 392 -8.16 18.78 -4.54
N GLY A 393 -9.33 18.43 -5.09
CA GLY A 393 -9.47 18.00 -6.48
C GLY A 393 -9.85 16.54 -6.69
N ALA A 394 -10.17 16.22 -7.94
CA ALA A 394 -10.40 14.86 -8.41
C ALA A 394 -9.27 14.31 -9.28
N GLY A 395 -8.10 14.96 -9.35
CA GLY A 395 -6.96 14.48 -10.14
C GLY A 395 -6.17 13.39 -9.42
N ALA A 396 -4.96 13.07 -9.88
CA ALA A 396 -4.08 12.05 -9.32
C ALA A 396 -2.88 12.64 -8.55
N GLU A 397 -2.94 13.93 -8.24
CA GLU A 397 -1.88 14.67 -7.57
C GLU A 397 -1.61 14.13 -6.17
N SER A 398 -0.37 14.24 -5.74
CA SER A 398 0.06 13.83 -4.42
C SER A 398 1.25 14.66 -3.95
N LYS A 399 1.43 14.72 -2.63
CA LYS A 399 2.56 15.42 -2.01
C LYS A 399 2.95 14.71 -0.72
N VAL A 400 4.25 14.71 -0.43
CA VAL A 400 4.78 14.17 0.83
C VAL A 400 4.69 15.24 1.91
N PHE A 401 4.10 14.89 3.05
CA PHE A 401 4.04 15.73 4.23
C PHE A 401 4.73 15.06 5.41
N LYS A 402 5.46 15.83 6.22
CA LYS A 402 5.85 15.40 7.56
C LYS A 402 4.67 15.66 8.49
N MET A 403 4.13 14.60 9.07
CA MET A 403 2.99 14.67 9.99
C MET A 403 3.47 15.17 11.35
N GLU A 404 2.97 16.32 11.80
CA GLU A 404 3.42 17.00 13.02
C GLU A 404 3.36 16.07 14.24
N LYS A 405 2.21 15.41 14.42
CA LYS A 405 1.93 14.55 15.58
C LYS A 405 2.86 13.34 15.70
N THR A 406 3.34 12.79 14.58
CA THR A 406 4.10 11.53 14.57
C THR A 406 5.55 11.71 14.15
N GLY A 407 5.90 12.86 13.55
CA GLY A 407 7.17 13.11 12.90
C GLY A 407 7.41 12.27 11.63
N LYS A 408 6.49 11.38 11.24
CA LYS A 408 6.63 10.49 10.08
C LYS A 408 6.23 11.20 8.79
N PHE A 409 6.85 10.79 7.68
CA PHE A 409 6.47 11.26 6.36
C PHE A 409 5.36 10.40 5.76
N GLN A 410 4.37 11.04 5.14
CA GLN A 410 3.23 10.40 4.51
C GLN A 410 2.95 11.04 3.15
N VAL A 411 2.64 10.22 2.16
CA VAL A 411 2.11 10.71 0.87
C VAL A 411 0.62 10.98 1.05
N ILE A 412 0.21 12.22 0.79
CA ILE A 412 -1.18 12.66 0.81
C ILE A 412 -1.62 12.88 -0.63
N TYR A 413 -2.74 12.28 -1.01
CA TYR A 413 -3.31 12.35 -2.35
C TYR A 413 -4.48 13.33 -2.41
N THR A 414 -5.05 13.56 -3.58
CA THR A 414 -6.31 14.31 -3.71
C THR A 414 -7.52 13.54 -3.15
N PHE A 415 -8.56 14.27 -2.76
CA PHE A 415 -9.84 13.68 -2.34
C PHE A 415 -10.36 12.63 -3.35
N GLY A 416 -10.37 12.97 -4.64
CA GLY A 416 -10.84 12.03 -5.66
C GLY A 416 -9.97 10.79 -5.82
N TRP A 417 -8.67 10.86 -5.51
CA TRP A 417 -7.81 9.68 -5.49
C TRP A 417 -8.27 8.65 -4.45
N TYR A 418 -8.63 9.09 -3.23
CA TYR A 418 -9.10 8.18 -2.19
C TYR A 418 -10.43 7.52 -2.57
N LEU A 419 -11.37 8.28 -3.14
CA LEU A 419 -12.64 7.72 -3.62
C LEU A 419 -12.41 6.70 -4.77
N ARG A 420 -11.55 7.01 -5.75
CA ARG A 420 -11.21 6.06 -6.82
C ARG A 420 -10.57 4.79 -6.27
N LYS A 421 -9.71 4.89 -5.25
CA LYS A 421 -9.15 3.72 -4.57
C LYS A 421 -10.27 2.84 -4.01
N PHE A 422 -11.23 3.40 -3.27
CA PHE A 422 -12.35 2.63 -2.72
C PHE A 422 -13.21 1.99 -3.82
N VAL A 423 -13.48 2.72 -4.91
CA VAL A 423 -14.21 2.19 -6.08
C VAL A 423 -13.48 1.00 -6.71
N MET A 424 -12.17 1.11 -6.94
CA MET A 424 -11.37 0.02 -7.50
C MET A 424 -11.29 -1.19 -6.56
N ASP A 425 -11.17 -0.95 -5.26
CA ASP A 425 -11.15 -2.00 -4.24
C ASP A 425 -12.49 -2.76 -4.17
N CYS A 426 -13.63 -2.07 -4.25
CA CYS A 426 -14.94 -2.70 -4.37
C CYS A 426 -15.01 -3.61 -5.60
N ARG A 427 -14.62 -3.10 -6.76
CA ARG A 427 -14.66 -3.83 -8.03
C ARG A 427 -13.76 -5.06 -8.02
N GLU A 428 -12.57 -4.98 -7.43
CA GLU A 428 -11.70 -6.15 -7.27
C GLU A 428 -12.40 -7.28 -6.50
N LYS A 429 -13.23 -6.93 -5.51
CA LYS A 429 -13.99 -7.89 -4.70
C LYS A 429 -15.32 -8.31 -5.35
N GLY A 430 -15.65 -7.79 -6.53
CA GLY A 430 -16.93 -8.00 -7.20
C GLY A 430 -18.10 -7.25 -6.54
N ALA A 431 -17.82 -6.29 -5.68
CA ALA A 431 -18.83 -5.43 -5.06
C ALA A 431 -19.14 -4.20 -5.94
N ILE A 432 -20.32 -3.62 -5.76
CA ILE A 432 -20.86 -2.50 -6.53
C ILE A 432 -20.74 -1.21 -5.70
N PRO A 433 -19.82 -0.29 -6.07
CA PRO A 433 -19.67 0.99 -5.38
C PRO A 433 -20.71 2.04 -5.83
N VAL A 434 -21.18 2.83 -4.87
CA VAL A 434 -22.05 3.99 -5.06
C VAL A 434 -21.46 5.17 -4.29
N VAL A 435 -21.13 6.27 -4.99
CA VAL A 435 -20.57 7.47 -4.36
C VAL A 435 -21.64 8.56 -4.21
N LEU A 436 -21.67 9.21 -3.05
CA LEU A 436 -22.62 10.28 -2.74
C LEU A 436 -21.90 11.62 -2.59
N SER A 437 -22.46 12.72 -3.11
CA SER A 437 -22.11 14.04 -2.60
C SER A 437 -22.53 14.15 -1.13
N HIS A 438 -21.77 14.83 -0.28
CA HIS A 438 -22.14 14.89 1.15
C HIS A 438 -23.39 15.72 1.41
N THR A 439 -24.10 15.39 2.49
CA THR A 439 -25.33 16.08 2.92
C THR A 439 -25.15 17.60 3.00
N PRO A 440 -26.18 18.40 2.67
CA PRO A 440 -26.08 19.85 2.80
C PRO A 440 -25.97 20.26 4.28
N ARG A 441 -25.33 21.41 4.52
CA ARG A 441 -25.34 22.06 5.83
C ARG A 441 -26.55 22.98 5.93
N ASN A 442 -27.09 23.16 7.13
CA ASN A 442 -28.17 24.11 7.43
C ASN A 442 -27.67 25.57 7.37
N LYS A 443 -27.19 25.99 6.21
CA LYS A 443 -26.66 27.32 5.96
C LYS A 443 -27.37 27.86 4.73
N PHE A 444 -28.16 28.90 4.95
CA PHE A 444 -28.94 29.55 3.91
C PHE A 444 -28.37 30.92 3.62
N ASP A 445 -28.33 31.26 2.34
CA ASP A 445 -28.06 32.61 1.85
C ASP A 445 -29.11 32.96 0.79
N ASN A 446 -29.79 34.09 0.95
CA ASN A 446 -30.86 34.54 0.04
C ASN A 446 -31.91 33.47 -0.31
N GLY A 447 -32.30 32.65 0.68
CA GLY A 447 -33.30 31.58 0.52
C GLY A 447 -32.77 30.28 -0.10
N LEU A 448 -31.50 30.24 -0.50
CA LEU A 448 -30.84 29.06 -1.07
C LEU A 448 -29.92 28.41 -0.03
N ILE A 449 -29.93 27.08 0.03
CA ILE A 449 -29.02 26.35 0.93
C ILE A 449 -27.65 26.20 0.28
N GLU A 450 -26.58 26.28 1.06
CA GLU A 450 -25.21 26.11 0.59
C GLU A 450 -25.06 24.81 -0.22
N ARG A 451 -24.68 24.95 -1.49
CA ARG A 451 -24.46 23.82 -2.40
C ARG A 451 -22.98 23.52 -2.53
N ASN A 452 -22.67 22.23 -2.59
CA ASN A 452 -21.29 21.79 -2.81
C ASN A 452 -20.99 21.52 -4.30
N THR A 453 -21.43 22.42 -5.18
CA THR A 453 -21.30 22.27 -6.64
C THR A 453 -19.89 22.52 -7.15
N ASN A 454 -19.03 23.14 -6.34
CA ASN A 454 -17.70 23.59 -6.74
C ASN A 454 -16.54 22.96 -5.94
N SER A 455 -16.80 22.10 -4.95
CA SER A 455 -15.75 21.43 -4.15
C SER A 455 -15.97 19.92 -4.04
N PHE A 456 -16.07 19.33 -2.85
CA PHE A 456 -16.17 17.87 -2.68
C PHE A 456 -17.34 17.23 -3.46
N GLY A 457 -18.48 17.91 -3.61
CA GLY A 457 -19.60 17.39 -4.41
C GLY A 457 -19.25 17.33 -5.90
N LYS A 458 -18.54 18.35 -6.43
CA LYS A 458 -17.95 18.35 -7.78
C LYS A 458 -16.97 17.19 -7.94
N TRP A 459 -16.02 17.06 -7.01
CA TRP A 459 -14.96 16.06 -7.11
C TRP A 459 -15.50 14.63 -6.98
N THR A 460 -16.52 14.40 -6.15
CA THR A 460 -17.22 13.11 -6.09
C THR A 460 -17.89 12.78 -7.44
N ARG A 461 -18.54 13.76 -8.07
CA ARG A 461 -19.15 13.58 -9.40
C ARG A 461 -18.09 13.27 -10.46
N GLU A 462 -17.01 14.04 -10.49
CA GLU A 462 -15.88 13.81 -11.41
C GLU A 462 -15.27 12.41 -11.22
N VAL A 463 -15.15 11.92 -9.98
CA VAL A 463 -14.71 10.53 -9.72
C VAL A 463 -15.68 9.52 -10.31
N ALA A 464 -16.98 9.75 -10.18
CA ALA A 464 -17.99 8.87 -10.76
C ALA A 464 -17.91 8.84 -12.28
N GLU A 465 -17.75 10.00 -12.93
CA GLU A 465 -17.54 10.12 -14.37
C GLU A 465 -16.26 9.42 -14.82
N GLN A 466 -15.13 9.65 -14.13
CA GLN A 466 -13.84 9.04 -14.43
C GLN A 466 -13.83 7.52 -14.30
N THR A 467 -14.64 6.97 -13.39
CA THR A 467 -14.65 5.54 -13.09
C THR A 467 -15.85 4.82 -13.68
N GLY A 468 -16.88 5.52 -14.16
CA GLY A 468 -18.18 4.95 -14.47
C GLY A 468 -18.90 4.37 -13.25
N THR A 469 -18.63 4.88 -12.03
CA THR A 469 -19.34 4.44 -10.82
C THR A 469 -20.67 5.17 -10.68
N ILE A 470 -21.62 4.60 -9.95
CA ILE A 470 -22.91 5.26 -9.70
C ILE A 470 -22.69 6.48 -8.79
N PHE A 471 -23.22 7.64 -9.20
CA PHE A 471 -23.26 8.87 -8.42
C PHE A 471 -24.69 9.22 -8.04
N ILE A 472 -24.89 9.58 -6.77
CA ILE A 472 -26.13 10.21 -6.30
C ILE A 472 -25.76 11.57 -5.72
N ASP A 473 -26.36 12.62 -6.29
CA ASP A 473 -26.18 13.98 -5.80
C ASP A 473 -27.04 14.24 -4.56
N LEU A 474 -26.71 13.59 -3.45
CA LEU A 474 -27.45 13.71 -2.20
C LEU A 474 -27.45 15.15 -1.66
N ASN A 475 -26.37 15.91 -1.85
CA ASN A 475 -26.33 17.34 -1.54
C ASN A 475 -27.46 18.09 -2.26
N LYS A 476 -27.61 17.81 -3.57
CA LYS A 476 -28.68 18.41 -4.37
C LYS A 476 -30.06 17.97 -3.90
N ILE A 477 -30.31 16.66 -3.84
CA ILE A 477 -31.64 16.10 -3.57
C ILE A 477 -32.15 16.54 -2.19
N SER A 478 -31.33 16.42 -1.14
CA SER A 478 -31.73 16.87 0.19
C SER A 478 -31.80 18.39 0.30
N GLY A 479 -30.90 19.12 -0.37
CA GLY A 479 -30.93 20.58 -0.35
C GLY A 479 -32.17 21.16 -1.00
N ASP A 480 -32.63 20.59 -2.12
CA ASP A 480 -33.88 21.01 -2.79
C ASP A 480 -35.09 20.83 -1.86
N LYS A 481 -35.11 19.75 -1.05
CA LYS A 481 -36.16 19.52 -0.06
C LYS A 481 -36.11 20.54 1.07
N PHE A 482 -34.92 20.88 1.56
CA PHE A 482 -34.76 21.89 2.61
C PHE A 482 -35.12 23.30 2.12
N GLU A 483 -34.76 23.66 0.89
CA GLU A 483 -35.15 24.94 0.28
C GLU A 483 -36.68 25.02 0.12
N LYS A 484 -37.31 23.98 -0.42
CA LYS A 484 -38.78 23.91 -0.51
C LYS A 484 -39.44 24.05 0.86
N MET A 485 -38.91 23.35 1.87
CA MET A 485 -39.41 23.41 3.24
C MET A 485 -39.21 24.78 3.87
N ALA A 486 -38.07 25.44 3.64
CA ALA A 486 -37.82 26.79 4.09
C ALA A 486 -38.82 27.77 3.48
N TRP A 487 -39.11 27.63 2.19
CA TRP A 487 -40.08 28.45 1.47
C TRP A 487 -41.51 28.25 1.99
N GLU A 488 -41.95 26.99 2.17
CA GLU A 488 -43.33 26.67 2.54
C GLU A 488 -43.61 26.81 4.05
N LYS A 489 -42.62 26.55 4.90
CA LYS A 489 -42.80 26.37 6.35
C LYS A 489 -41.83 27.20 7.21
N GLY A 490 -40.90 27.92 6.58
CA GLY A 490 -39.91 28.76 7.26
C GLY A 490 -38.70 27.99 7.79
N LEU A 491 -37.61 28.72 8.06
CA LEU A 491 -36.33 28.16 8.54
C LEU A 491 -36.45 27.45 9.90
N LYS A 492 -37.43 27.80 10.74
CA LYS A 492 -37.66 27.13 12.02
C LYS A 492 -38.02 25.66 11.84
N GLU A 493 -38.77 25.32 10.79
CA GLU A 493 -39.08 23.92 10.47
C GLU A 493 -37.82 23.18 10.00
N VAL A 494 -36.99 23.80 9.14
CA VAL A 494 -35.71 23.22 8.69
C VAL A 494 -34.79 22.96 9.88
N ASN A 495 -34.70 23.89 10.83
CA ASN A 495 -33.88 23.73 12.04
C ASN A 495 -34.24 22.48 12.85
N SER A 496 -35.50 21.99 12.79
CA SER A 496 -35.90 20.73 13.45
C SER A 496 -35.26 19.46 12.87
N TYR A 497 -34.71 19.54 11.65
CA TYR A 497 -33.99 18.44 11.00
C TYR A 497 -32.50 18.41 11.36
N PHE A 498 -32.01 19.42 12.05
CA PHE A 498 -30.62 19.53 12.51
C PHE A 498 -30.56 19.47 14.03
N LYS A 499 -29.40 19.09 14.57
CA LYS A 499 -29.22 18.95 16.02
C LYS A 499 -27.86 19.52 16.42
N ARG A 500 -27.88 20.42 17.42
CA ARG A 500 -26.74 21.13 18.03
C ARG A 500 -25.95 22.05 17.10
N ASP A 501 -25.81 21.74 15.81
CA ASP A 501 -25.08 22.57 14.84
C ASP A 501 -25.70 22.49 13.42
N HIS A 502 -25.04 23.14 12.46
CA HIS A 502 -25.50 23.21 11.06
C HIS A 502 -25.09 22.01 10.20
N THR A 503 -24.38 21.01 10.73
CA THR A 503 -23.87 19.86 9.95
C THR A 503 -24.60 18.58 10.33
N HIS A 504 -24.83 18.35 11.62
CA HIS A 504 -25.35 17.10 12.13
C HIS A 504 -26.87 17.12 12.20
N THR A 505 -27.48 16.07 11.65
CA THR A 505 -28.94 15.96 11.59
C THR A 505 -29.55 15.45 12.89
N SER A 506 -30.81 15.79 13.15
CA SER A 506 -31.66 15.05 14.08
C SER A 506 -32.08 13.71 13.43
N LYS A 507 -32.76 12.83 14.18
CA LYS A 507 -33.32 11.58 13.61
C LYS A 507 -34.24 11.83 12.41
N LYS A 508 -34.99 12.94 12.45
CA LYS A 508 -35.87 13.40 11.35
C LYS A 508 -35.05 13.79 10.11
N GLY A 509 -33.95 14.53 10.31
CA GLY A 509 -32.99 14.86 9.25
C GLY A 509 -32.29 13.65 8.65
N ALA A 510 -31.85 12.71 9.48
CA ALA A 510 -31.25 11.46 9.03
C ALA A 510 -32.20 10.66 8.14
N ARG A 511 -33.49 10.57 8.50
CA ARG A 511 -34.52 9.94 7.68
C ARG A 511 -34.77 10.65 6.35
N LEU A 512 -34.82 11.99 6.35
CA LEU A 512 -34.95 12.76 5.11
C LEU A 512 -33.77 12.48 4.17
N ASN A 513 -32.54 12.47 4.68
CA ASN A 513 -31.36 12.15 3.89
C ASN A 513 -31.38 10.70 3.38
N ALA A 514 -31.76 9.72 4.21
CA ALA A 514 -31.91 8.33 3.76
C ALA A 514 -32.95 8.20 2.64
N GLN A 515 -34.09 8.89 2.74
CA GLN A 515 -35.12 8.92 1.69
C GLN A 515 -34.60 9.55 0.40
N SER A 516 -33.83 10.64 0.50
CA SER A 516 -33.15 11.25 -0.65
C SER A 516 -32.17 10.29 -1.35
N ILE A 517 -31.49 9.41 -0.59
CA ILE A 517 -30.64 8.36 -1.17
C ILE A 517 -31.50 7.34 -1.93
N ALA A 518 -32.62 6.89 -1.37
CA ALA A 518 -33.52 5.96 -2.05
C ALA A 518 -34.13 6.56 -3.34
N GLU A 519 -34.53 7.84 -3.30
CA GLU A 519 -34.97 8.58 -4.49
C GLU A 519 -33.86 8.71 -5.53
N GLY A 520 -32.62 8.96 -5.08
CA GLY A 520 -31.43 8.95 -5.92
C GLY A 520 -31.23 7.59 -6.58
N LEU A 521 -31.19 6.51 -5.81
CA LEU A 521 -31.02 5.13 -6.29
C LEU A 521 -32.06 4.76 -7.35
N LYS A 522 -33.34 5.11 -7.13
CA LYS A 522 -34.43 4.86 -8.09
C LYS A 522 -34.20 5.50 -9.46
N LYS A 523 -33.40 6.57 -9.54
CA LYS A 523 -33.04 7.28 -10.78
C LYS A 523 -31.75 6.76 -11.43
N THR A 524 -31.15 5.70 -10.90
CA THR A 524 -29.93 5.08 -11.42
C THR A 524 -30.21 3.66 -11.92
N ASP A 525 -29.25 3.09 -12.65
CA ASP A 525 -29.27 1.67 -13.02
C ASP A 525 -28.65 0.76 -11.96
N CYS A 526 -28.44 1.27 -10.74
CA CYS A 526 -27.91 0.47 -9.64
C CYS A 526 -28.90 -0.63 -9.23
N PRO A 527 -28.53 -1.93 -9.28
CA PRO A 527 -29.42 -3.02 -8.87
C PRO A 527 -29.80 -2.98 -7.39
N LEU A 528 -29.09 -2.19 -6.56
CA LEU A 528 -29.45 -1.97 -5.17
C LEU A 528 -30.88 -1.42 -5.02
N LYS A 529 -31.40 -0.70 -6.02
CA LYS A 529 -32.76 -0.14 -6.00
C LYS A 529 -33.85 -1.21 -5.91
N ASP A 530 -33.58 -2.44 -6.37
CA ASP A 530 -34.53 -3.54 -6.40
C ASP A 530 -34.75 -4.18 -5.01
N TYR A 531 -33.94 -3.77 -4.02
CA TYR A 531 -34.07 -4.15 -2.62
C TYR A 531 -34.77 -3.08 -1.77
N LEU A 532 -35.18 -1.95 -2.35
CA LEU A 532 -35.98 -0.95 -1.64
C LEU A 532 -37.40 -1.49 -1.39
N LYS A 533 -38.00 -1.08 -0.26
CA LYS A 533 -39.41 -1.37 0.07
C LYS A 533 -40.41 -0.63 -0.80
#